data_AF-A0A517YW00-F1
#
_entry.id   AF-A0A517YW00-F1
#
_cell.length_a   1.000
_cell.length_b   1.000
_cell.length_c   1.000
_cell.angle_alpha   90.00
_cell.angle_beta   90.00
_cell.angle_gamma   90.00
#
_symmetry.space_group_name_H-M   'P 1'
#
loop_
_entity.id
_entity.type
_entity.pdbx_description
1 polymer ?
#
loop_
_entity_poly.entity_id
_entity_poly.type
_entity_poly.pdbx_seq_one_letter_code
_entity_poly.pdbx_strand_id
1 'polypeptide(L)'
;MKKIDQIMEQASQSLVRTAYLEAEQLCLEALSLAKTQKDWGYYSRILLPLQETRRQRRMIAADGLIQLGTSETHLQMWKDEKPIGCLVVTTEEDEIEAQNMLQDARSEQRHLEILFAEVNSDATTWTIRMPSQAHIAIALPAPPPTWCDRAFPASQIPETGHNPQANGPAGWFLYASEKLGDAAIEHAIQADTPQESIALLEQALETIGDHELLHQTLMNTIQEAMRSQIL
;
A
#
# COMPACT_ATOMS: atom_id res chain seq x y z
N MET A 1 -28.68 1.81 16.77
CA MET A 1 -27.33 1.44 16.27
C MET A 1 -27.01 2.39 15.13
N LYS A 2 -25.92 3.16 15.18
CA LYS A 2 -25.55 4.03 14.05
C LYS A 2 -25.21 3.13 12.85
N LYS A 3 -25.40 3.62 11.61
CA LYS A 3 -25.05 2.86 10.39
C LYS A 3 -23.59 2.39 10.42
N ILE A 4 -22.67 3.25 10.90
CA ILE A 4 -21.24 2.93 11.05
C ILE A 4 -21.02 1.70 11.96
N ASP A 5 -21.72 1.61 13.09
CA ASP A 5 -21.60 0.47 14.03
C ASP A 5 -21.96 -0.86 13.34
N GLN A 6 -22.99 -0.84 12.48
CA GLN A 6 -23.42 -2.05 11.75
C GLN A 6 -22.36 -2.51 10.76
N ILE A 7 -21.75 -1.57 10.04
CA ILE A 7 -20.66 -1.84 9.09
C ILE A 7 -19.44 -2.38 9.84
N MET A 8 -19.07 -1.77 10.97
CA MET A 8 -17.90 -2.20 11.74
C MET A 8 -18.09 -3.56 12.43
N GLU A 9 -19.31 -3.89 12.84
CA GLU A 9 -19.65 -5.25 13.29
C GLU A 9 -19.45 -6.28 12.16
N GLN A 10 -19.89 -5.97 10.94
CA GLN A 10 -19.64 -6.82 9.77
C GLN A 10 -18.14 -6.94 9.45
N ALA A 11 -17.40 -5.82 9.49
CA ALA A 11 -15.96 -5.81 9.26
C ALA A 11 -15.23 -6.72 10.26
N SER A 12 -15.63 -6.68 11.54
CA SER A 12 -15.10 -7.56 12.58
C SER A 12 -15.40 -9.03 12.30
N GLN A 13 -16.62 -9.36 11.89
CA GLN A 13 -16.99 -10.74 11.51
C GLN A 13 -16.21 -11.24 10.29
N SER A 14 -15.92 -10.37 9.32
CA SER A 14 -15.13 -10.72 8.13
C SER A 14 -13.65 -10.90 8.48
N LEU A 15 -13.09 -10.07 9.38
CA LEU A 15 -11.76 -10.27 9.96
C LEU A 15 -11.61 -11.63 10.65
N VAL A 16 -12.57 -12.01 11.49
CA VAL A 16 -12.57 -13.33 12.18
C VAL A 16 -12.58 -14.49 11.19
N ARG A 17 -13.27 -14.33 10.06
CA ARG A 17 -13.33 -15.34 8.98
C ARG A 17 -12.17 -15.26 8.00
N THR A 18 -11.14 -14.43 8.26
CA THR A 18 -9.99 -14.19 7.37
C THR A 18 -10.36 -13.61 6.00
N ALA A 19 -11.56 -13.02 5.87
CA ALA A 19 -12.01 -12.32 4.68
C ALA A 19 -11.47 -10.88 4.68
N TYR A 20 -10.14 -10.74 4.59
CA TYR A 20 -9.44 -9.47 4.80
C TYR A 20 -9.83 -8.38 3.80
N LEU A 21 -10.03 -8.73 2.53
CA LEU A 21 -10.42 -7.78 1.47
C LEU A 21 -11.87 -7.27 1.65
N GLU A 22 -12.77 -8.13 2.09
CA GLU A 22 -14.15 -7.75 2.44
C GLU A 22 -14.14 -6.83 3.66
N ALA A 23 -13.36 -7.17 4.68
CA ALA A 23 -13.21 -6.35 5.88
C ALA A 23 -12.58 -4.98 5.56
N GLU A 24 -11.60 -4.92 4.66
CA GLU A 24 -11.02 -3.66 4.18
C GLU A 24 -12.10 -2.80 3.50
N GLN A 25 -12.90 -3.37 2.59
CA GLN A 25 -13.97 -2.63 1.91
C GLN A 25 -14.99 -2.06 2.90
N LEU A 26 -15.39 -2.84 3.90
CA LEU A 26 -16.28 -2.38 4.97
C LEU A 26 -15.64 -1.26 5.80
N CYS A 27 -14.35 -1.36 6.13
CA CYS A 27 -13.64 -0.29 6.83
C CYS A 27 -13.57 1.00 6.00
N LEU A 28 -13.32 0.91 4.69
CA LEU A 28 -13.30 2.06 3.79
C LEU A 28 -14.68 2.72 3.64
N GLU A 29 -15.77 1.92 3.56
CA GLU A 29 -17.14 2.46 3.59
C GLU A 29 -17.41 3.20 4.91
N ALA A 30 -17.03 2.60 6.04
CA ALA A 30 -17.20 3.20 7.35
C ALA A 30 -16.40 4.49 7.51
N LEU A 31 -15.15 4.55 7.02
CA LEU A 31 -14.32 5.77 7.02
C LEU A 31 -14.96 6.88 6.19
N SER A 32 -15.41 6.57 4.97
CA SER A 32 -16.08 7.53 4.08
C SER A 32 -17.34 8.11 4.74
N LEU A 33 -18.13 7.26 5.40
CA LEU A 33 -19.33 7.67 6.12
C LEU A 33 -18.98 8.54 7.35
N ALA A 34 -17.98 8.15 8.13
CA ALA A 34 -17.51 8.91 9.28
C ALA A 34 -17.00 10.30 8.86
N LYS A 35 -16.20 10.37 7.79
CA LYS A 35 -15.67 11.62 7.22
C LYS A 35 -16.80 12.54 6.74
N THR A 36 -17.77 11.99 6.00
CA THR A 36 -18.94 12.75 5.53
C THR A 36 -19.76 13.32 6.68
N GLN A 37 -19.86 12.60 7.79
CA GLN A 37 -20.54 13.04 9.02
C GLN A 37 -19.66 13.92 9.92
N LYS A 38 -18.39 14.14 9.56
CA LYS A 38 -17.36 14.76 10.41
C LYS A 38 -17.23 14.09 11.78
N ASP A 39 -17.53 12.79 11.85
CA ASP A 39 -17.36 11.98 13.06
C ASP A 39 -15.91 11.47 13.14
N TRP A 40 -14.99 12.42 13.38
CA TRP A 40 -13.54 12.17 13.44
C TRP A 40 -13.15 11.17 14.55
N GLY A 41 -13.99 11.07 15.59
CA GLY A 41 -13.84 10.07 16.65
C GLY A 41 -14.03 8.65 16.13
N TYR A 42 -15.07 8.42 15.31
CA TYR A 42 -15.21 7.14 14.61
C TYR A 42 -14.13 6.94 13.56
N TYR A 43 -13.83 7.98 12.75
CA TYR A 43 -12.82 7.91 11.71
C TYR A 43 -11.48 7.37 12.26
N SER A 44 -10.96 7.99 13.32
CA SER A 44 -9.70 7.59 13.94
C SER A 44 -9.70 6.15 14.47
N ARG A 45 -10.82 5.67 15.02
CA ARG A 45 -10.94 4.30 15.55
C ARG A 45 -10.98 3.23 14.46
N ILE A 46 -11.54 3.55 13.29
CA ILE A 46 -11.64 2.63 12.15
C ILE A 46 -10.26 2.39 11.49
N LEU A 47 -9.29 3.30 11.68
CA LEU A 47 -7.95 3.13 11.12
C LEU A 47 -7.22 1.89 11.66
N LEU A 48 -7.47 1.46 12.90
CA LEU A 48 -6.85 0.25 13.47
C LEU A 48 -7.29 -1.06 12.78
N PRO A 49 -8.60 -1.38 12.66
CA PRO A 49 -9.01 -2.55 11.90
C PRO A 49 -8.62 -2.46 10.42
N LEU A 50 -8.65 -1.26 9.81
CA LEU A 50 -8.17 -1.08 8.45
C LEU A 50 -6.68 -1.46 8.32
N GLN A 51 -5.83 -0.95 9.23
CA GLN A 51 -4.41 -1.26 9.27
C GLN A 51 -4.18 -2.78 9.32
N GLU A 52 -4.89 -3.49 10.19
CA GLU A 52 -4.74 -4.94 10.31
C GLU A 52 -5.19 -5.68 9.04
N THR A 53 -6.31 -5.30 8.43
CA THR A 53 -6.76 -5.93 7.16
C THR A 53 -5.71 -5.79 6.06
N ARG A 54 -5.11 -4.61 5.92
CA ARG A 54 -4.13 -4.33 4.88
C ARG A 54 -2.77 -4.98 5.17
N ARG A 55 -2.38 -5.06 6.45
CA ARG A 55 -1.20 -5.84 6.87
C ARG A 55 -1.33 -7.30 6.47
N GLN A 56 -2.49 -7.91 6.69
CA GLN A 56 -2.77 -9.30 6.30
C GLN A 56 -2.80 -9.46 4.78
N ARG A 57 -3.42 -8.52 4.06
CA ARG A 57 -3.44 -8.50 2.60
C ARG A 57 -2.03 -8.51 2.01
N ARG A 58 -1.17 -7.64 2.51
CA ARG A 58 0.24 -7.56 2.12
C ARG A 58 0.98 -8.86 2.39
N MET A 59 0.79 -9.47 3.57
CA MET A 59 1.45 -10.74 3.88
C MET A 59 1.07 -11.83 2.87
N ILE A 60 -0.22 -11.94 2.55
CA ILE A 60 -0.71 -12.89 1.54
C ILE A 60 -0.14 -12.58 0.14
N ALA A 61 -0.08 -11.30 -0.22
CA ALA A 61 0.53 -10.88 -1.49
C ALA A 61 2.03 -11.21 -1.55
N ALA A 62 2.77 -10.97 -0.46
CA ALA A 62 4.20 -11.25 -0.34
C ALA A 62 4.52 -12.76 -0.32
N ASP A 63 3.56 -13.59 0.11
CA ASP A 63 3.60 -15.06 0.00
C ASP A 63 3.15 -15.57 -1.39
N GLY A 64 2.81 -14.67 -2.31
CA GLY A 64 2.41 -14.95 -3.68
C GLY A 64 3.56 -14.97 -4.70
N LEU A 65 3.24 -14.51 -5.91
CA LEU A 65 4.22 -14.28 -6.98
C LEU A 65 4.91 -12.94 -6.76
N ILE A 66 6.24 -12.89 -6.82
CA ILE A 66 7.00 -11.65 -6.73
C ILE A 66 7.66 -11.37 -8.07
N GLN A 67 7.48 -10.16 -8.58
CA GLN A 67 8.16 -9.73 -9.78
C GLN A 67 8.66 -8.29 -9.63
N LEU A 68 9.97 -8.10 -9.81
CA LEU A 68 10.63 -6.81 -9.76
C LEU A 68 10.98 -6.38 -11.18
N GLY A 69 10.43 -5.26 -11.64
CA GLY A 69 10.58 -4.82 -13.02
C GLY A 69 9.63 -5.54 -13.97
N THR A 70 9.13 -4.77 -14.94
CA THR A 70 8.23 -5.26 -15.98
C THR A 70 8.72 -4.88 -17.35
N SER A 71 8.74 -5.87 -18.23
CA SER A 71 8.56 -5.69 -19.67
C SER A 71 7.06 -5.77 -20.00
N GLU A 72 6.67 -5.24 -21.16
CA GLU A 72 5.29 -5.28 -21.68
C GLU A 72 4.67 -6.70 -21.62
N THR A 73 5.47 -7.72 -21.97
CA THR A 73 5.02 -9.13 -21.94
C THR A 73 4.66 -9.60 -20.54
N HIS A 74 5.38 -9.13 -19.52
CA HIS A 74 5.10 -9.50 -18.16
C HIS A 74 3.81 -8.87 -17.65
N LEU A 75 3.58 -7.59 -17.90
CA LEU A 75 2.35 -6.93 -17.46
C LEU A 75 1.10 -7.61 -18.02
N GLN A 76 1.15 -8.05 -19.29
CA GLN A 76 0.07 -8.80 -19.91
C GLN A 76 -0.22 -10.14 -19.20
N MET A 77 0.82 -10.87 -18.76
CA MET A 77 0.63 -12.09 -17.95
C MET A 77 -0.10 -11.80 -16.63
N TRP A 78 0.25 -10.71 -15.93
CA TRP A 78 -0.43 -10.34 -14.68
C TRP A 78 -1.91 -10.00 -14.88
N LYS A 79 -2.28 -9.50 -16.07
CA LYS A 79 -3.67 -9.20 -16.44
C LYS A 79 -4.44 -10.47 -16.78
N ASP A 80 -3.83 -11.39 -17.54
CA ASP A 80 -4.50 -12.59 -18.03
C ASP A 80 -4.61 -13.67 -16.95
N GLU A 81 -3.50 -13.97 -16.26
CA GLU A 81 -3.43 -15.04 -15.26
C GLU A 81 -3.91 -14.60 -13.87
N LYS A 82 -3.93 -13.28 -13.64
CA LYS A 82 -4.43 -12.68 -12.41
C LYS A 82 -3.81 -13.26 -11.13
N PRO A 83 -2.47 -13.41 -11.03
CA PRO A 83 -1.85 -13.99 -9.86
C PRO A 83 -2.08 -13.13 -8.61
N ILE A 84 -1.96 -13.77 -7.44
CA ILE A 84 -1.73 -13.06 -6.17
C ILE A 84 -0.24 -12.75 -6.06
N GLY A 85 0.14 -11.58 -5.56
CA GLY A 85 1.55 -11.21 -5.59
C GLY A 85 1.90 -9.76 -5.36
N CYS A 86 3.18 -9.49 -5.50
CA CYS A 86 3.77 -8.15 -5.48
C CYS A 86 4.49 -7.87 -6.81
N LEU A 87 4.20 -6.72 -7.41
CA LEU A 87 4.74 -6.32 -8.71
C LEU A 87 5.41 -4.95 -8.62
N VAL A 88 6.58 -4.80 -9.23
CA VAL A 88 7.21 -3.47 -9.44
C VAL A 88 7.20 -3.17 -10.92
N VAL A 89 6.49 -2.11 -11.31
CA VAL A 89 6.41 -1.64 -12.69
C VAL A 89 7.49 -0.60 -12.94
N THR A 90 8.28 -0.79 -14.00
CA THR A 90 9.48 0.02 -14.28
C THR A 90 9.38 0.93 -15.50
N THR A 91 8.23 0.90 -16.18
CA THR A 91 7.97 1.56 -17.47
C THR A 91 6.88 2.61 -17.28
N GLU A 92 7.13 3.84 -17.71
CA GLU A 92 6.18 4.95 -17.54
C GLU A 92 4.89 4.75 -18.34
N GLU A 93 5.00 4.15 -19.53
CA GLU A 93 3.88 3.83 -20.42
C GLU A 93 2.87 2.88 -19.75
N ASP A 94 3.34 2.06 -18.82
CA ASP A 94 2.55 1.05 -18.11
C ASP A 94 1.97 1.56 -16.77
N GLU A 95 2.25 2.81 -16.38
CA GLU A 95 1.84 3.31 -15.07
C GLU A 95 0.31 3.35 -14.92
N ILE A 96 -0.38 3.91 -15.92
CA ILE A 96 -1.84 3.99 -15.95
C ILE A 96 -2.44 2.58 -15.98
N GLU A 97 -1.83 1.68 -16.73
CA GLU A 97 -2.30 0.31 -16.85
C GLU A 97 -2.18 -0.45 -15.52
N ALA A 98 -1.06 -0.30 -14.83
CA ALA A 98 -0.87 -0.92 -13.53
C ALA A 98 -1.75 -0.29 -12.43
N GLN A 99 -2.03 1.01 -12.50
CA GLN A 99 -3.04 1.64 -11.64
C GLN A 99 -4.43 1.01 -11.85
N ASN A 100 -4.84 0.83 -13.11
CA ASN A 100 -6.10 0.16 -13.44
C ASN A 100 -6.09 -1.29 -12.91
N MET A 101 -4.99 -2.02 -13.09
CA MET A 101 -4.84 -3.38 -12.57
C MET A 101 -4.94 -3.44 -11.04
N LEU A 102 -4.42 -2.47 -10.31
CA LEU A 102 -4.57 -2.39 -8.85
C LEU A 102 -6.03 -2.12 -8.45
N GLN A 103 -6.73 -1.25 -9.17
CA GLN A 103 -8.15 -0.98 -8.95
C GLN A 103 -9.00 -2.23 -9.24
N ASP A 104 -8.73 -2.89 -10.36
CA ASP A 104 -9.38 -4.14 -10.75
C ASP A 104 -9.16 -5.21 -9.70
N ALA A 105 -7.92 -5.40 -9.23
CA ALA A 105 -7.60 -6.36 -8.17
C ALA A 105 -8.37 -6.08 -6.87
N ARG A 106 -8.53 -4.81 -6.48
CA ARG A 106 -9.35 -4.44 -5.32
C ARG A 106 -10.83 -4.78 -5.53
N SER A 107 -11.37 -4.50 -6.71
CA SER A 107 -12.77 -4.80 -7.05
C SER A 107 -13.05 -6.30 -7.14
N GLU A 108 -12.08 -7.08 -7.60
CA GLU A 108 -12.14 -8.53 -7.78
C GLU A 108 -11.74 -9.31 -6.52
N GLN A 109 -11.46 -8.62 -5.41
CA GLN A 109 -11.02 -9.23 -4.15
C GLN A 109 -9.77 -10.11 -4.35
N ARG A 110 -8.76 -9.54 -5.01
CA ARG A 110 -7.43 -10.15 -5.21
C ARG A 110 -6.36 -9.54 -4.30
N HIS A 111 -5.42 -10.37 -3.89
CA HIS A 111 -4.26 -9.98 -3.09
C HIS A 111 -3.11 -9.57 -4.02
N LEU A 112 -3.13 -8.31 -4.47
CA LEU A 112 -2.12 -7.74 -5.36
C LEU A 112 -1.62 -6.42 -4.79
N GLU A 113 -0.30 -6.27 -4.69
CA GLU A 113 0.36 -5.00 -4.36
C GLU A 113 1.27 -4.57 -5.52
N ILE A 114 1.30 -3.27 -5.82
CA ILE A 114 2.07 -2.72 -6.94
C ILE A 114 2.88 -1.52 -6.48
N LEU A 115 4.17 -1.50 -6.82
CA LEU A 115 5.03 -0.33 -6.73
C LEU A 115 5.46 0.14 -8.11
N PHE A 116 5.85 1.41 -8.20
CA PHE A 116 6.30 2.04 -9.43
C PHE A 116 7.73 2.51 -9.25
N ALA A 117 8.59 2.16 -10.19
CA ALA A 117 10.00 2.48 -10.15
C ALA A 117 10.46 3.12 -11.46
N GLU A 118 11.25 4.17 -11.37
CA GLU A 118 12.02 4.69 -12.48
C GLU A 118 13.44 4.13 -12.40
N VAL A 119 13.91 3.50 -13.49
CA VAL A 119 15.26 2.97 -13.57
C VAL A 119 16.21 4.08 -13.96
N ASN A 120 17.12 4.47 -13.05
CA ASN A 120 18.10 5.52 -13.33
C ASN A 120 19.10 5.09 -14.43
N SER A 121 19.75 6.06 -15.06
CA SER A 121 20.64 5.85 -16.21
C SER A 121 21.83 4.91 -15.96
N ASP A 122 22.27 4.77 -14.71
CA ASP A 122 23.33 3.85 -14.31
C ASP A 122 22.84 2.43 -13.96
N ALA A 123 21.52 2.21 -13.92
CA ALA A 123 20.85 0.97 -13.54
C ALA A 123 21.22 0.41 -12.15
N THR A 124 21.91 1.19 -11.31
CA THR A 124 22.33 0.79 -9.95
C THR A 124 21.35 1.22 -8.88
N THR A 125 20.51 2.20 -9.21
CA THR A 125 19.54 2.80 -8.30
C THR A 125 18.18 2.86 -9.00
N TRP A 126 17.12 2.49 -8.29
CA TRP A 126 15.74 2.69 -8.72
C TRP A 126 15.10 3.80 -7.89
N THR A 127 14.35 4.66 -8.55
CA THR A 127 13.57 5.71 -7.90
C THR A 127 12.13 5.20 -7.76
N ILE A 128 11.74 4.81 -6.55
CA ILE A 128 10.39 4.32 -6.29
C ILE A 128 9.48 5.53 -6.04
N ARG A 129 8.35 5.60 -6.74
CA ARG A 129 7.44 6.75 -6.70
C ARG A 129 6.03 6.36 -6.33
N MET A 130 5.32 7.30 -5.71
CA MET A 130 3.88 7.22 -5.52
C MET A 130 3.15 7.84 -6.71
N PRO A 131 2.32 7.08 -7.45
CA PRO A 131 1.62 7.64 -8.62
C PRO A 131 0.67 8.79 -8.28
N SER A 132 -0.03 8.70 -7.14
CA SER A 132 -0.95 9.74 -6.69
C SER A 132 -0.23 11.00 -6.19
N GLN A 133 1.05 10.91 -5.82
CA GLN A 133 1.87 12.00 -5.29
C GLN A 133 3.27 11.92 -5.88
N ALA A 134 3.43 12.34 -7.14
CA ALA A 134 4.67 12.19 -7.90
C ALA A 134 5.91 12.85 -7.25
N HIS A 135 5.72 13.82 -6.35
CA HIS A 135 6.80 14.45 -5.59
C HIS A 135 7.32 13.58 -4.44
N ILE A 136 6.60 12.53 -4.06
CA ILE A 136 7.04 11.56 -3.05
C ILE A 136 7.71 10.40 -3.78
N ALA A 137 9.04 10.39 -3.67
CA ALA A 137 9.87 9.35 -4.24
C ALA A 137 11.07 9.06 -3.34
N ILE A 138 11.57 7.84 -3.42
CA ILE A 138 12.78 7.39 -2.74
C ILE A 138 13.75 6.79 -3.74
N ALA A 139 15.04 7.05 -3.55
CA ALA A 139 16.09 6.38 -4.30
C ALA A 139 16.61 5.19 -3.50
N LEU A 140 16.54 3.99 -4.07
CA LEU A 140 17.03 2.75 -3.45
C LEU A 140 18.00 2.02 -4.37
N PRO A 141 18.95 1.23 -3.82
CA PRO A 141 19.73 0.30 -4.63
C PRO A 141 18.80 -0.60 -5.47
N ALA A 142 19.07 -0.67 -6.77
CA ALA A 142 18.34 -1.54 -7.68
C ALA A 142 18.43 -2.99 -7.19
N PRO A 143 17.37 -3.80 -7.38
CA PRO A 143 17.48 -5.23 -7.11
C PRO A 143 18.56 -5.85 -8.03
N PRO A 144 19.22 -6.94 -7.59
CA PRO A 144 20.12 -7.71 -8.43
C PRO A 144 19.52 -7.98 -9.81
N PRO A 145 20.26 -7.79 -10.92
CA PRO A 145 19.74 -8.02 -12.27
C PRO A 145 19.21 -9.44 -12.50
N THR A 146 19.65 -10.42 -11.70
CA THR A 146 19.17 -11.80 -11.74
C THR A 146 17.75 -11.97 -11.18
N TRP A 147 17.22 -10.96 -10.49
CA TRP A 147 15.85 -10.88 -9.95
C TRP A 147 14.92 -10.04 -10.84
N CYS A 148 15.46 -9.17 -11.69
CA CYS A 148 14.64 -8.34 -12.57
C CYS A 148 13.98 -9.16 -13.67
N ASP A 149 12.78 -8.75 -14.10
CA ASP A 149 12.07 -9.35 -15.24
C ASP A 149 11.84 -10.86 -15.11
N ARG A 150 11.69 -11.32 -13.86
CA ARG A 150 11.43 -12.71 -13.53
C ARG A 150 10.37 -12.79 -12.45
N ALA A 151 9.46 -13.74 -12.63
CA ALA A 151 8.44 -14.04 -11.65
C ALA A 151 8.95 -15.14 -10.69
N PHE A 152 8.95 -14.86 -9.39
CA PHE A 152 9.38 -15.77 -8.34
C PHE A 152 8.18 -16.20 -7.51
N PRO A 153 7.82 -17.50 -7.48
CA PRO A 153 6.87 -17.97 -6.48
C PRO A 153 7.53 -17.90 -5.10
N ALA A 154 6.76 -17.62 -4.04
CA ALA A 154 7.29 -17.51 -2.68
C ALA A 154 8.14 -18.72 -2.22
N SER A 155 7.83 -19.92 -2.72
CA SER A 155 8.60 -21.15 -2.45
C SER A 155 10.02 -21.19 -3.04
N GLN A 156 10.39 -20.23 -3.89
CA GLN A 156 11.67 -20.19 -4.61
C GLN A 156 12.47 -18.90 -4.31
N ILE A 157 12.12 -18.18 -3.24
CA ILE A 157 12.86 -16.98 -2.83
C ILE A 157 14.27 -17.42 -2.39
N PRO A 158 15.34 -16.90 -3.01
CA PRO A 158 16.69 -17.19 -2.59
C PRO A 158 16.90 -16.69 -1.16
N GLU A 159 17.28 -17.57 -0.22
CA GLU A 159 17.74 -17.16 1.10
C GLU A 159 19.05 -16.40 0.95
N THR A 160 18.97 -15.08 0.95
CA THR A 160 20.14 -14.22 1.11
C THR A 160 20.13 -13.67 2.56
N GLY A 161 21.30 -13.37 3.13
CA GLY A 161 21.50 -13.22 4.59
C GLY A 161 20.74 -12.07 5.28
N HIS A 162 21.17 -11.69 6.49
CA HIS A 162 20.41 -10.86 7.46
C HIS A 162 20.18 -9.36 7.08
N ASN A 163 20.38 -8.95 5.82
CA ASN A 163 20.05 -7.60 5.38
C ASN A 163 18.60 -7.61 4.82
N PRO A 164 17.69 -6.71 5.24
CA PRO A 164 16.32 -6.64 4.71
C PRO A 164 16.25 -6.51 3.18
N GLN A 165 17.21 -5.80 2.56
CA GLN A 165 17.36 -5.71 1.10
C GLN A 165 17.86 -7.03 0.48
N ALA A 166 18.44 -7.89 1.30
CA ALA A 166 18.96 -9.20 0.96
C ALA A 166 18.08 -10.34 1.47
N ASN A 167 16.78 -10.16 1.67
CA ASN A 167 15.86 -11.28 1.93
C ASN A 167 15.16 -11.75 0.64
N GLY A 168 15.87 -11.68 -0.48
CA GLY A 168 15.33 -11.99 -1.81
C GLY A 168 14.34 -10.95 -2.33
N PRO A 169 13.65 -11.25 -3.45
CA PRO A 169 12.75 -10.31 -4.12
C PRO A 169 11.62 -9.77 -3.24
N ALA A 170 10.98 -10.62 -2.42
CA ALA A 170 9.91 -10.20 -1.51
C ALA A 170 10.42 -9.20 -0.46
N GLY A 171 11.59 -9.48 0.13
CA GLY A 171 12.22 -8.59 1.10
C GLY A 171 12.55 -7.23 0.51
N TRP A 172 13.07 -7.20 -0.72
CA TRP A 172 13.31 -5.94 -1.43
C TRP A 172 12.02 -5.16 -1.65
N PHE A 173 10.94 -5.81 -2.12
CA PHE A 173 9.64 -5.16 -2.33
C PHE A 173 9.08 -4.56 -1.04
N LEU A 174 9.05 -5.33 0.04
CA LEU A 174 8.53 -4.88 1.34
C LEU A 174 9.37 -3.73 1.90
N TYR A 175 10.70 -3.80 1.76
CA TYR A 175 11.59 -2.72 2.16
C TYR A 175 11.34 -1.43 1.35
N ALA A 176 11.12 -1.55 0.04
CA ALA A 176 10.78 -0.42 -0.81
C ALA A 176 9.44 0.22 -0.43
N SER A 177 8.41 -0.61 -0.20
CA SER A 177 7.09 -0.16 0.28
C SER A 177 7.21 0.60 1.62
N GLU A 178 7.95 0.04 2.58
CA GLU A 178 8.18 0.66 3.89
C GLU A 178 8.88 2.02 3.75
N LYS A 179 9.97 2.09 2.98
CA LYS A 179 10.71 3.34 2.79
C LYS A 179 9.89 4.42 2.08
N LEU A 180 9.00 4.01 1.19
CA LEU A 180 8.13 4.95 0.47
C LEU A 180 7.05 5.49 1.42
N GLY A 181 6.53 4.65 2.32
CA GLY A 181 5.63 5.06 3.39
C GLY A 181 6.29 6.01 4.40
N ASP A 182 7.54 5.74 4.80
CA ASP A 182 8.34 6.65 5.62
C ASP A 182 8.45 8.05 4.97
N ALA A 183 8.82 8.10 3.68
CA ALA A 183 8.93 9.35 2.94
C ALA A 183 7.59 10.10 2.82
N ALA A 184 6.49 9.36 2.68
CA ALA A 184 5.14 9.95 2.66
C ALA A 184 4.78 10.61 3.99
N ILE A 185 5.14 9.98 5.12
CA ILE A 185 4.97 10.57 6.46
C ILE A 185 5.79 11.83 6.60
N GLU A 186 7.10 11.78 6.26
CA GLU A 186 8.00 12.92 6.37
C GLU A 186 7.49 14.14 5.59
N HIS A 187 6.93 13.91 4.40
CA HIS A 187 6.29 14.96 3.63
C HIS A 187 5.02 15.49 4.30
N ALA A 188 4.11 14.61 4.73
CA ALA A 188 2.83 15.02 5.29
C ALA A 188 2.92 15.76 6.62
N ILE A 189 3.95 15.51 7.44
CA ILE A 189 4.18 16.23 8.71
C ILE A 189 4.74 17.64 8.51
N GLN A 190 5.22 17.97 7.30
CA GLN A 190 5.69 19.31 6.93
C GLN A 190 4.57 20.23 6.45
N ALA A 191 3.35 19.72 6.32
CA ALA A 191 2.19 20.52 5.91
C ALA A 191 1.92 21.68 6.87
N ASP A 192 1.42 22.80 6.33
CA ASP A 192 1.19 24.03 7.10
C ASP A 192 0.03 23.87 8.09
N THR A 193 -0.91 22.96 7.80
CA THR A 193 -2.13 22.75 8.60
C THR A 193 -2.40 21.28 8.89
N PRO A 194 -3.07 20.95 10.01
CA PRO A 194 -3.47 19.58 10.30
C PRO A 194 -4.40 18.98 9.25
N GLN A 195 -5.29 19.77 8.63
CA GLN A 195 -6.21 19.30 7.59
C GLN A 195 -5.47 18.91 6.31
N GLU A 196 -4.46 19.70 5.93
CA GLU A 196 -3.58 19.38 4.81
C GLU A 196 -2.76 18.11 5.11
N SER A 197 -2.19 18.01 6.31
CA SER A 197 -1.48 16.80 6.76
C SER A 197 -2.38 15.56 6.69
N ILE A 198 -3.62 15.66 7.18
CA ILE A 198 -4.63 14.58 7.09
C ILE A 198 -4.89 14.19 5.64
N ALA A 199 -5.12 15.15 4.75
CA ALA A 199 -5.38 14.88 3.34
C ALA A 199 -4.19 14.19 2.65
N LEU A 200 -2.97 14.63 2.93
CA LEU A 200 -1.74 14.02 2.40
C LEU A 200 -1.56 12.58 2.89
N LEU A 201 -1.81 12.32 4.17
CA LEU A 201 -1.75 10.98 4.77
C LEU A 201 -2.84 10.05 4.22
N GLU A 202 -4.06 10.55 4.00
CA GLU A 202 -5.14 9.79 3.36
C GLU A 202 -4.76 9.38 1.94
N GLN A 203 -4.26 10.32 1.14
CA GLN A 203 -3.82 10.06 -0.23
C GLN A 203 -2.62 9.09 -0.27
N ALA A 204 -1.73 9.14 0.74
CA ALA A 204 -0.65 8.16 0.87
C ALA A 204 -1.16 6.74 1.17
N LEU A 205 -2.18 6.61 2.04
CA LEU A 205 -2.84 5.34 2.34
C LEU A 205 -3.65 4.76 1.17
N GLU A 206 -3.97 5.54 0.14
CA GLU A 206 -4.57 5.00 -1.09
C GLU A 206 -3.55 4.24 -1.95
N THR A 207 -2.28 4.64 -1.86
CA THR A 207 -1.16 4.07 -2.62
C THR A 207 -0.45 2.97 -1.84
N ILE A 208 0.02 3.28 -0.63
CA ILE A 208 0.82 2.38 0.22
C ILE A 208 -0.05 1.97 1.40
N GLY A 209 -1.10 1.23 1.06
CA GLY A 209 -2.20 1.02 1.98
C GLY A 209 -1.80 0.27 3.23
N ASP A 210 -0.79 -0.58 3.19
CA ASP A 210 -0.35 -1.48 4.25
C ASP A 210 0.63 -0.85 5.25
N HIS A 211 1.12 0.36 5.00
CA HIS A 211 2.14 0.97 5.85
C HIS A 211 1.57 1.27 7.25
N GLU A 212 2.10 0.59 8.26
CA GLU A 212 1.60 0.66 9.63
C GLU A 212 1.72 2.07 10.20
N LEU A 213 2.89 2.70 10.05
CA LEU A 213 3.11 4.04 10.60
C LEU A 213 2.25 5.12 9.91
N LEU A 214 1.79 4.91 8.66
CA LEU A 214 0.90 5.88 7.99
C LEU A 214 -0.46 5.92 8.69
N HIS A 215 -1.02 4.76 9.05
CA HIS A 215 -2.29 4.69 9.78
C HIS A 215 -2.17 5.30 11.18
N GLN A 216 -1.09 4.97 11.90
CA GLN A 216 -0.84 5.49 13.23
C GLN A 216 -0.66 7.02 13.20
N THR A 217 0.11 7.53 12.23
CA THR A 217 0.32 8.97 12.04
C THR A 217 -1.00 9.66 11.72
N LEU A 218 -1.80 9.14 10.77
CA LEU A 218 -3.11 9.70 10.45
C LEU A 218 -4.05 9.71 11.67
N MET A 219 -4.09 8.61 12.42
CA MET A 219 -4.88 8.51 13.65
C MET A 219 -4.45 9.58 14.67
N ASN A 220 -3.15 9.74 14.89
CA ASN A 220 -2.60 10.71 15.84
C ASN A 220 -2.90 12.15 15.41
N THR A 221 -2.67 12.49 14.14
CA THR A 221 -2.93 13.82 13.58
C THR A 221 -4.41 14.20 13.74
N ILE A 222 -5.34 13.27 13.47
CA ILE A 222 -6.77 13.50 13.67
C ILE A 222 -7.08 13.73 15.15
N GLN A 223 -6.57 12.89 16.05
CA GLN A 223 -6.83 13.00 17.47
C GLN A 223 -6.27 14.29 18.09
N GLU A 224 -5.12 14.77 17.60
CA GLU A 224 -4.54 16.03 18.01
C GLU A 224 -5.38 17.22 17.52
N ALA A 225 -5.75 17.21 16.23
CA ALA A 225 -6.56 18.28 15.66
C ALA A 225 -7.97 18.35 16.29
N MET A 226 -8.56 17.22 16.68
CA MET A 226 -9.78 17.17 17.49
C MET A 226 -9.58 17.80 18.89
N ARG A 227 -8.48 17.47 19.58
CA ARG A 227 -8.16 18.04 20.90
C ARG A 227 -7.96 19.55 20.84
N SER A 228 -7.36 20.04 19.77
CA SER A 228 -7.13 21.45 19.51
C SER A 228 -8.35 22.18 18.92
N GLN A 229 -9.47 21.48 18.68
CA GLN A 229 -10.72 22.02 18.13
C GLN A 229 -10.56 22.64 16.72
N ILE A 230 -9.72 22.02 15.88
CA ILE A 230 -9.38 22.50 14.53
C ILE A 230 -10.16 21.72 13.44
N LEU A 231 -10.88 20.65 13.79
CA LEU A 231 -11.63 19.76 12.88
C LEU A 231 -13.16 19.89 12.93
#